data_AF-A0AAD5SFH3-F1
#
_entry.id   AF-A0AAD5SFH3-F1
#
_cell.length_a   1.000
_cell.length_b   1.000
_cell.length_c   1.000
_cell.angle_alpha   90.00
_cell.angle_beta   90.00
_cell.angle_gamma   90.00
#
_symmetry.space_group_name_H-M   'P 1'
#
loop_
_entity.id
_entity.type
_entity.pdbx_description
1 polymer ?
#
loop_
_entity_poly.entity_id
_entity_poly.type
_entity_poly.pdbx_seq_one_letter_code
_entity_poly.pdbx_strand_id
1 'polypeptide(L)'
;MGPVHFAMTLALLNAARFEVLNQTKLTLISRQFVKQGDVPGMDGLKPHERWFGEWIKPGEDVPNLKLGIPVGKAFLQSEKLEMALSVLKNDNYLLSYNTSSRTACIVLHKSAGANDIIKAILHSIKLDHDIRQLDSNDALSTEELKSLLQSSHSWTKEKFPKFVAELDAKDWESDAVFWGDTGSRVEWDRGTEDLEGDATAAKPKSE
;
A
#
# COMPACT_ATOMS: atom_id res chain seq x y z
N MET A 1 24.13 10.63 -30.07
CA MET A 1 23.23 9.50 -29.72
C MET A 1 21.98 10.10 -29.10
N GLY A 2 20.99 10.41 -29.93
CA GLY A 2 20.02 11.49 -29.67
C GLY A 2 18.58 11.05 -29.32
N PRO A 3 17.65 12.03 -29.29
CA PRO A 3 16.24 11.86 -28.91
C PRO A 3 15.49 10.75 -29.65
N VAL A 4 15.94 10.43 -30.86
CA VAL A 4 15.35 9.38 -31.73
C VAL A 4 15.54 7.98 -31.14
N HIS A 5 16.67 7.69 -30.49
CA HIS A 5 16.86 6.41 -29.81
C HIS A 5 15.93 6.26 -28.61
N PHE A 6 15.76 7.33 -27.82
CA PHE A 6 14.79 7.35 -26.73
C PHE A 6 13.37 7.14 -27.24
N ALA A 7 12.95 7.87 -28.29
CA ALA A 7 11.62 7.73 -28.86
C ALA A 7 11.35 6.33 -29.44
N MET A 8 12.35 5.70 -30.07
CA MET A 8 12.25 4.32 -30.58
C MET A 8 12.19 3.29 -29.45
N THR A 9 13.02 3.42 -28.40
CA THR A 9 12.92 2.57 -27.21
C THR A 9 11.55 2.73 -26.54
N LEU A 10 11.02 3.95 -26.48
CA LEU A 10 9.69 4.24 -25.95
C LEU A 10 8.58 3.63 -26.80
N ALA A 11 8.69 3.72 -28.13
CA ALA A 11 7.75 3.11 -29.07
C ALA A 11 7.78 1.57 -28.99
N LEU A 12 8.97 0.98 -28.78
CA LEU A 12 9.14 -0.46 -28.58
C LEU A 12 8.49 -0.93 -27.27
N LEU A 13 8.71 -0.21 -26.16
CA LEU A 13 8.06 -0.48 -24.88
C LEU A 13 6.52 -0.38 -24.99
N ASN A 14 6.02 0.64 -25.69
CA ASN A 14 4.58 0.82 -25.94
C ASN A 14 4.00 -0.26 -26.86
N ALA A 15 4.72 -0.67 -27.90
CA ALA A 15 4.26 -1.68 -28.86
C ALA A 15 4.23 -3.09 -28.25
N ALA A 16 5.07 -3.34 -27.25
CA ALA A 16 5.16 -4.63 -26.58
C ALA A 16 4.02 -4.87 -25.55
N ARG A 17 3.23 -3.83 -25.19
CA ARG A 17 2.10 -3.89 -24.23
C ARG A 17 2.43 -4.46 -22.84
N PHE A 18 3.71 -4.60 -22.50
CA PHE A 18 4.18 -4.91 -21.14
C PHE A 18 4.08 -3.65 -20.27
N GLU A 19 2.86 -3.22 -19.94
CA GLU A 19 2.69 -2.08 -19.04
C GLU A 19 2.79 -2.53 -17.59
N VAL A 20 4.01 -2.54 -17.10
CA VAL A 20 4.37 -2.78 -15.71
C VAL A 20 3.54 -1.88 -14.79
N LEU A 21 2.84 -2.50 -13.83
CA LEU A 21 2.19 -1.76 -12.75
C LEU A 21 3.28 -0.99 -12.00
N ASN A 22 3.10 0.30 -11.74
CA ASN A 22 4.05 1.09 -10.94
C ASN A 22 3.29 1.81 -9.83
N GLN A 23 3.99 2.50 -8.92
CA GLN A 23 3.32 3.19 -7.80
C GLN A 23 2.25 4.19 -8.29
N THR A 24 2.56 4.99 -9.32
CA THR A 24 1.65 6.00 -9.89
C THR A 24 0.37 5.37 -10.43
N LYS A 25 0.50 4.35 -11.30
CA LYS A 25 -0.63 3.60 -11.88
C LYS A 25 -1.47 2.96 -10.79
N LEU A 26 -0.81 2.27 -9.85
CA LEU A 26 -1.51 1.60 -8.77
C LEU A 26 -2.25 2.58 -7.85
N THR A 27 -1.70 3.78 -7.61
CA THR A 27 -2.37 4.84 -6.85
C THR A 27 -3.67 5.25 -7.55
N LEU A 28 -3.63 5.47 -8.86
CA LEU A 28 -4.79 5.87 -9.66
C LEU A 28 -5.84 4.74 -9.77
N ILE A 29 -5.38 3.51 -10.00
CA ILE A 29 -6.23 2.31 -10.02
C ILE A 29 -6.93 2.14 -8.66
N SER A 30 -6.18 2.20 -7.57
CA SER A 30 -6.70 2.07 -6.21
C SER A 30 -7.74 3.16 -5.92
N ARG A 31 -7.48 4.39 -6.37
CA ARG A 31 -8.45 5.49 -6.23
C ARG A 31 -9.75 5.20 -6.95
N GLN A 32 -9.70 4.77 -8.21
CA GLN A 32 -10.91 4.45 -8.97
C GLN A 32 -11.66 3.31 -8.30
N PHE A 33 -10.96 2.26 -7.90
CA PHE A 33 -11.57 1.12 -7.22
C PHE A 33 -12.24 1.51 -5.89
N VAL A 34 -11.61 2.38 -5.10
CA VAL A 34 -12.22 2.91 -3.87
C VAL A 34 -13.49 3.73 -4.16
N LYS A 35 -13.51 4.51 -5.26
CA LYS A 35 -14.63 5.39 -5.60
C LYS A 35 -15.78 4.69 -6.33
N GLN A 36 -15.48 3.72 -7.19
CA GLN A 36 -16.40 3.16 -8.17
C GLN A 36 -16.55 1.64 -8.06
N GLY A 37 -15.61 0.97 -7.37
CA GLY A 37 -15.67 -0.47 -7.12
C GLY A 37 -15.14 -1.35 -8.26
N ASP A 38 -14.50 -0.75 -9.26
CA ASP A 38 -13.89 -1.38 -10.43
C ASP A 38 -12.44 -0.90 -10.67
N VAL A 39 -11.63 -1.77 -11.26
CA VAL A 39 -10.26 -1.44 -11.70
C VAL A 39 -10.31 -0.86 -13.12
N PRO A 40 -9.68 0.28 -13.43
CA PRO A 40 -9.61 0.75 -14.82
C PRO A 40 -8.72 -0.16 -15.67
N GLY A 41 -9.08 -0.31 -16.94
CA GLY A 41 -8.14 -0.74 -17.97
C GLY A 41 -7.17 0.39 -18.34
N MET A 42 -6.13 0.08 -19.10
CA MET A 42 -5.05 1.02 -19.45
C MET A 42 -5.54 2.34 -20.05
N ASP A 43 -6.49 2.29 -20.99
CA ASP A 43 -7.01 3.50 -21.63
C ASP A 43 -7.79 4.42 -20.67
N GLY A 44 -8.29 3.87 -19.56
CA GLY A 44 -8.94 4.62 -18.49
C GLY A 44 -7.97 5.46 -17.64
N LEU A 45 -6.69 5.09 -17.59
CA LEU A 45 -5.68 5.80 -16.79
C LEU A 45 -4.96 6.92 -17.53
N LYS A 46 -4.78 6.79 -18.85
CA LYS A 46 -4.07 7.78 -19.70
C LYS A 46 -4.52 9.23 -19.48
N PRO A 47 -5.82 9.54 -19.27
CA PRO A 47 -6.26 10.91 -19.00
C PRO A 47 -5.75 11.49 -17.66
N HIS A 48 -5.33 10.66 -16.71
CA HIS A 48 -4.94 11.03 -15.34
C HIS A 48 -3.43 11.01 -15.11
N GLU A 49 -2.65 10.58 -16.11
CA GLU A 49 -1.21 10.41 -16.04
C GLU A 49 -0.43 11.46 -16.84
N ARG A 50 0.80 11.73 -16.43
CA ARG A 50 1.77 12.54 -17.16
C ARG A 50 3.08 11.77 -17.28
N TRP A 51 3.76 11.96 -18.43
CA TRP A 51 5.02 11.28 -18.74
C TRP A 51 4.93 9.77 -18.57
N PHE A 52 4.08 9.12 -19.38
CA PHE A 52 4.01 7.65 -19.49
C PHE A 52 3.72 6.93 -18.15
N GLY A 53 2.87 7.53 -17.30
CA GLY A 53 2.52 6.94 -16.00
C GLY A 53 3.61 7.06 -14.95
N GLU A 54 4.63 7.91 -15.15
CA GLU A 54 5.58 8.24 -14.08
C GLU A 54 4.98 9.23 -13.08
N TRP A 55 4.12 10.14 -13.53
CA TRP A 55 3.55 11.19 -12.69
C TRP A 55 2.02 11.21 -12.74
N ILE A 56 1.42 11.54 -11.60
CA ILE A 56 -0.02 11.82 -11.50
C ILE A 56 -0.25 13.28 -11.94
N LYS A 57 -1.29 13.54 -12.74
CA LYS A 57 -1.62 14.92 -13.13
C LYS A 57 -2.00 15.77 -11.91
N PRO A 58 -1.66 17.07 -11.89
CA PRO A 58 -2.13 17.97 -10.84
C PRO A 58 -3.66 18.01 -10.79
N GLY A 59 -4.22 18.06 -9.58
CA GLY A 59 -5.67 18.09 -9.36
C GLY A 59 -6.32 16.71 -9.21
N GLU A 60 -5.58 15.62 -9.44
CA GLU A 60 -6.07 14.29 -9.10
C GLU A 60 -6.19 14.14 -7.59
N ASP A 61 -7.33 13.62 -7.15
CA ASP A 61 -7.61 13.41 -5.74
C ASP A 61 -6.97 12.12 -5.22
N VAL A 62 -5.68 12.21 -4.89
CA VAL A 62 -4.87 11.15 -4.29
C VAL A 62 -3.96 11.74 -3.20
N PRO A 63 -3.64 10.99 -2.13
CA PRO A 63 -2.63 11.40 -1.17
C PRO A 63 -1.23 11.36 -1.78
N ASN A 64 -0.31 12.09 -1.16
CA ASN A 64 1.12 11.91 -1.38
C ASN A 64 1.57 10.60 -0.71
N LEU A 65 2.00 9.62 -1.49
CA LEU A 65 2.42 8.31 -0.99
C LEU A 65 3.94 8.22 -0.84
N LYS A 66 4.39 7.83 0.35
CA LYS A 66 5.79 7.54 0.65
C LYS A 66 5.95 6.08 1.03
N LEU A 67 6.58 5.29 0.16
CA LEU A 67 6.69 3.84 0.31
C LEU A 67 8.06 3.41 0.85
N GLY A 68 8.05 2.43 1.76
CA GLY A 68 9.26 1.82 2.30
C GLY A 68 10.15 2.82 3.01
N ILE A 69 9.56 3.77 3.74
CA ILE A 69 10.32 4.81 4.45
C ILE A 69 10.75 4.35 5.86
N PRO A 70 11.84 4.90 6.43
CA PRO A 70 12.25 4.56 7.79
C PRO A 70 11.18 4.90 8.83
N VAL A 71 11.04 4.05 9.85
CA VAL A 71 10.05 4.23 10.95
C VAL A 71 10.14 5.60 11.59
N GLY A 72 11.35 6.07 11.94
CA GLY A 72 11.53 7.39 12.56
C GLY A 72 11.12 8.58 11.68
N LYS A 73 10.96 8.39 10.37
CA LYS A 73 10.39 9.40 9.45
C LYS A 73 8.89 9.23 9.25
N ALA A 74 8.38 8.00 9.32
CA ALA A 74 6.96 7.70 9.21
C ALA A 74 6.18 8.05 10.47
N PHE A 75 6.79 7.82 11.63
CA PHE A 75 6.18 7.95 12.95
C PHE A 75 7.06 8.85 13.81
N LEU A 76 6.73 10.14 13.83
CA LEU A 76 7.43 11.14 14.66
C LEU A 76 7.06 11.05 16.15
N GLN A 77 5.96 10.36 16.46
CA GLN A 77 5.38 10.21 17.79
C GLN A 77 5.20 8.71 18.08
N SER A 78 5.64 8.25 19.25
CA SER A 78 5.52 6.85 19.69
C SER A 78 4.07 6.39 19.75
N GLU A 79 3.17 7.27 20.16
CA GLU A 79 1.74 6.98 20.29
C GLU A 79 1.12 6.59 18.94
N LYS A 80 1.59 7.22 17.85
CA LYS A 80 1.13 6.89 16.48
C LYS A 80 1.67 5.56 16.00
N LEU A 81 2.89 5.19 16.39
CA LEU A 81 3.47 3.89 16.07
C LEU A 81 2.74 2.78 16.84
N GLU A 82 2.50 2.97 18.13
CA GLU A 82 1.74 2.04 18.97
C GLU A 82 0.31 1.87 18.45
N MET A 83 -0.34 2.97 18.04
CA MET A 83 -1.65 2.93 17.39
C MET A 83 -1.61 2.08 16.11
N ALA A 84 -0.66 2.33 15.20
CA ALA A 84 -0.53 1.56 13.97
C ALA A 84 -0.25 0.08 14.24
N LEU A 85 0.65 -0.23 15.19
CA LEU A 85 0.93 -1.60 15.62
C LEU A 85 -0.30 -2.27 16.22
N SER A 86 -1.12 -1.56 17.00
CA SER A 86 -2.35 -2.12 17.58
C SER A 86 -3.37 -2.57 16.54
N VAL A 87 -3.31 -2.03 15.31
CA VAL A 87 -4.24 -2.34 14.21
C VAL A 87 -3.63 -3.28 13.18
N LEU A 88 -2.34 -3.10 12.87
CA LEU A 88 -1.64 -3.71 11.74
C LEU A 88 -0.52 -4.65 12.15
N LYS A 89 -0.45 -5.07 13.43
CA LYS A 89 0.61 -5.93 13.97
C LYS A 89 0.93 -7.12 13.08
N ASN A 90 -0.13 -7.76 12.57
CA ASN A 90 -0.07 -9.02 11.85
C ASN A 90 0.07 -8.85 10.33
N ASP A 91 0.07 -7.62 9.84
CA ASP A 91 0.29 -7.31 8.42
C ASP A 91 1.78 -7.13 8.12
N ASN A 92 2.14 -7.22 6.84
CA ASN A 92 3.51 -6.99 6.38
C ASN A 92 3.80 -5.50 6.11
N TYR A 93 2.98 -4.59 6.62
CA TYR A 93 3.20 -3.14 6.51
C TYR A 93 2.56 -2.41 7.68
N LEU A 94 3.08 -1.22 7.98
CA LEU A 94 2.45 -0.24 8.85
C LEU A 94 2.10 1.00 8.03
N LEU A 95 1.04 1.68 8.42
CA LEU A 95 0.53 2.88 7.77
C LEU A 95 0.48 4.03 8.77
N SER A 96 1.05 5.16 8.39
CA SER A 96 0.84 6.44 9.08
C SER A 96 0.27 7.46 8.10
N TYR A 97 -0.50 8.40 8.61
CA TYR A 97 -1.13 9.43 7.80
C TYR A 97 -1.00 10.80 8.46
N ASN A 98 -0.57 11.79 7.66
CA ASN A 98 -0.50 13.18 8.05
C ASN A 98 -1.61 13.95 7.34
N THR A 99 -2.63 14.36 8.11
CA THR A 99 -3.82 15.06 7.61
C THR A 99 -3.49 16.42 6.99
N SER A 100 -2.63 17.21 7.64
CA SER A 100 -2.26 18.56 7.17
C SER A 100 -1.56 18.55 5.80
N SER A 101 -0.74 17.53 5.53
CA SER A 101 0.03 17.41 4.28
C SER A 101 -0.53 16.36 3.32
N ARG A 102 -1.67 15.75 3.64
CA ARG A 102 -2.26 14.59 2.94
C ARG A 102 -1.21 13.57 2.51
N THR A 103 -0.32 13.24 3.43
CA THR A 103 0.79 12.32 3.16
C THR A 103 0.55 11.02 3.89
N ALA A 104 0.45 9.92 3.13
CA ALA A 104 0.43 8.57 3.68
C ALA A 104 1.83 7.96 3.57
N CYS A 105 2.31 7.45 4.69
CA CYS A 105 3.63 6.88 4.85
C CYS A 105 3.46 5.38 5.11
N ILE A 106 4.07 4.56 4.26
CA ILE A 106 4.03 3.11 4.35
C ILE A 106 5.42 2.62 4.79
N VAL A 107 5.45 1.93 5.92
CA VAL A 107 6.63 1.19 6.39
C VAL A 107 6.42 -0.27 6.04
N LEU A 108 7.40 -0.89 5.41
CA LEU A 108 7.30 -2.28 4.96
C LEU A 108 8.04 -3.22 5.92
N HIS A 109 7.41 -4.37 6.21
CA HIS A 109 8.05 -5.45 6.94
C HIS A 109 9.17 -6.07 6.08
N LYS A 110 10.19 -6.68 6.70
CA LYS A 110 11.26 -7.40 5.97
C LYS A 110 10.74 -8.53 5.06
N SER A 111 9.58 -9.09 5.39
CA SER A 111 8.92 -10.15 4.61
C SER A 111 7.86 -9.64 3.62
N ALA A 112 7.74 -8.32 3.42
CA ALA A 112 6.73 -7.77 2.53
C ALA A 112 7.02 -8.13 1.07
N GLY A 113 6.06 -8.79 0.43
CA GLY A 113 6.07 -9.08 -1.01
C GLY A 113 5.28 -8.06 -1.84
N ALA A 114 5.16 -8.31 -3.14
CA ALA A 114 4.41 -7.45 -4.06
C ALA A 114 2.96 -7.24 -3.61
N ASN A 115 2.26 -8.32 -3.25
CA ASN A 115 0.87 -8.24 -2.77
C ASN A 115 0.71 -7.41 -1.49
N ASP A 116 1.71 -7.40 -0.61
CA ASP A 116 1.66 -6.57 0.60
C ASP A 116 1.79 -5.09 0.26
N ILE A 117 2.64 -4.75 -0.71
CA ILE A 117 2.79 -3.39 -1.22
C ILE A 117 1.51 -2.93 -1.92
N ILE A 118 0.92 -3.79 -2.77
CA ILE A 118 -0.34 -3.50 -3.45
C ILE A 118 -1.44 -3.23 -2.43
N LYS A 119 -1.55 -4.10 -1.41
CA LYS A 119 -2.51 -3.96 -0.31
C LYS A 119 -2.27 -2.68 0.50
N ALA A 120 -1.02 -2.35 0.80
CA ALA A 120 -0.66 -1.15 1.56
C ALA A 120 -1.04 0.12 0.81
N ILE A 121 -0.82 0.17 -0.50
CA ILE A 121 -1.24 1.29 -1.35
C ILE A 121 -2.76 1.37 -1.37
N LEU A 122 -3.48 0.28 -1.66
CA LEU A 122 -4.95 0.27 -1.63
C LEU A 122 -5.50 0.77 -0.29
N HIS A 123 -4.93 0.28 0.82
CA HIS A 123 -5.31 0.70 2.17
C HIS A 123 -5.07 2.19 2.40
N SER A 124 -3.91 2.71 1.98
CA SER A 124 -3.58 4.13 2.13
C SER A 124 -4.54 5.05 1.37
N ILE A 125 -5.00 4.63 0.19
CA ILE A 125 -5.99 5.37 -0.60
C ILE A 125 -7.37 5.30 0.03
N LYS A 126 -7.76 4.13 0.56
CA LYS A 126 -9.04 3.99 1.28
C LYS A 126 -9.05 4.87 2.54
N LEU A 127 -7.97 4.88 3.31
CA LEU A 127 -7.85 5.72 4.51
C LEU A 127 -7.93 7.21 4.17
N ASP A 128 -7.21 7.68 3.14
CA ASP A 128 -7.31 9.07 2.66
C ASP A 128 -8.74 9.42 2.23
N HIS A 129 -9.40 8.51 1.52
CA HIS A 129 -10.79 8.69 1.12
C HIS A 129 -11.72 8.84 2.33
N ASP A 130 -11.61 7.97 3.34
CA ASP A 130 -12.48 8.00 4.52
C ASP A 130 -12.25 9.25 5.37
N ILE A 131 -10.98 9.64 5.56
CA ILE A 131 -10.62 10.89 6.25
C ILE A 131 -11.27 12.09 5.56
N ARG A 132 -11.30 12.11 4.22
CA ARG A 132 -11.92 13.21 3.46
C ARG A 132 -13.44 13.26 3.52
N GLN A 133 -14.10 12.14 3.80
CA GLN A 133 -15.56 12.11 3.96
C GLN A 133 -15.99 12.67 5.32
N LEU A 134 -15.06 12.76 6.27
CA LEU A 134 -15.29 13.51 7.50
C LEU A 134 -15.24 14.99 7.16
N ASP A 135 -16.40 15.64 7.16
CA ASP A 135 -16.61 17.07 6.87
C ASP A 135 -16.07 17.98 8.00
N SER A 136 -14.87 17.68 8.49
CA SER A 136 -14.23 18.33 9.62
C SER A 136 -12.94 19.01 9.16
N ASN A 137 -12.91 20.34 9.25
CA ASN A 137 -11.68 21.12 9.06
C ASN A 137 -10.69 20.99 10.23
N ASP A 138 -11.08 20.29 11.30
CA ASP A 138 -10.27 20.11 12.50
C ASP A 138 -9.30 18.93 12.38
N ALA A 139 -8.21 19.02 13.15
CA ALA A 139 -7.25 17.94 13.25
C ALA A 139 -7.90 16.71 13.90
N LEU A 140 -7.89 15.58 13.20
CA LEU A 140 -8.38 14.30 13.74
C LEU A 140 -7.63 13.94 15.03
N SER A 141 -8.39 13.55 16.04
CA SER A 141 -7.84 12.96 17.24
C SER A 141 -7.20 11.60 16.95
N THR A 142 -6.32 11.15 17.84
CA THR A 142 -5.66 9.84 17.71
C THR A 142 -6.68 8.68 17.68
N GLU A 143 -7.75 8.77 18.45
CA GLU A 143 -8.79 7.73 18.49
C GLU A 143 -9.66 7.72 17.22
N GLU A 144 -10.00 8.88 16.67
CA GLU A 144 -10.70 8.95 15.38
C GLU A 144 -9.84 8.37 14.26
N LEU A 145 -8.55 8.74 14.21
CA LEU A 145 -7.63 8.19 13.22
C LEU A 145 -7.45 6.68 13.38
N LYS A 146 -7.40 6.17 14.62
CA LYS A 146 -7.34 4.74 14.91
C LYS A 146 -8.59 4.01 14.41
N SER A 147 -9.77 4.57 14.68
CA SER A 147 -11.05 4.02 14.22
C SER A 147 -11.12 3.98 12.69
N LEU A 148 -10.71 5.06 12.03
CA LEU A 148 -10.62 5.12 10.57
C LEU A 148 -9.65 4.07 10.05
N LEU A 149 -8.44 3.97 10.63
CA LEU A 149 -7.44 2.97 10.24
C LEU A 149 -7.98 1.54 10.39
N GLN A 150 -8.72 1.24 11.46
CA GLN A 150 -9.34 -0.08 11.66
C GLN A 150 -10.43 -0.37 10.62
N SER A 151 -11.28 0.61 10.34
CA SER A 151 -12.37 0.46 9.37
C SER A 151 -11.85 0.32 7.93
N SER A 152 -10.88 1.16 7.53
CA SER A 152 -10.22 1.10 6.23
C SER A 152 -9.42 -0.18 6.07
N HIS A 153 -8.80 -0.68 7.15
CA HIS A 153 -8.08 -1.95 7.14
C HIS A 153 -9.05 -3.11 6.88
N SER A 154 -10.16 -3.16 7.62
CA SER A 154 -11.18 -4.19 7.47
C SER A 154 -11.75 -4.21 6.06
N TRP A 155 -12.10 -3.03 5.53
CA TRP A 155 -12.55 -2.87 4.14
C TRP A 155 -11.50 -3.37 3.15
N THR A 156 -10.22 -3.02 3.36
CA THR A 156 -9.14 -3.44 2.46
C THR A 156 -9.01 -4.96 2.48
N LYS A 157 -9.00 -5.61 3.64
CA LYS A 157 -8.92 -7.07 3.72
C LYS A 157 -10.06 -7.76 2.98
N GLU A 158 -11.27 -7.25 3.12
CA GLU A 158 -12.45 -7.79 2.45
C GLU A 158 -12.38 -7.61 0.92
N LYS A 159 -11.97 -6.43 0.44
CA LYS A 159 -12.00 -6.10 -1.00
C LYS A 159 -10.73 -6.48 -1.75
N PHE A 160 -9.62 -6.71 -1.07
CA PHE A 160 -8.33 -6.99 -1.69
C PHE A 160 -8.35 -8.19 -2.65
N PRO A 161 -8.98 -9.34 -2.33
CA PRO A 161 -9.05 -10.46 -3.27
C PRO A 161 -9.74 -10.10 -4.59
N LYS A 162 -10.84 -9.32 -4.52
CA LYS A 162 -11.55 -8.83 -5.70
C LYS A 162 -10.67 -7.87 -6.50
N PHE A 163 -10.00 -6.96 -5.81
CA PHE A 163 -9.11 -5.97 -6.43
C PHE A 163 -7.99 -6.62 -7.25
N VAL A 164 -7.31 -7.63 -6.67
CA VAL A 164 -6.24 -8.38 -7.35
C VAL A 164 -6.80 -9.17 -8.53
N ALA A 165 -7.93 -9.88 -8.35
CA ALA A 165 -8.55 -10.61 -9.45
C ALA A 165 -8.93 -9.70 -10.64
N GLU A 166 -9.34 -8.46 -10.37
CA GLU A 166 -9.63 -7.49 -11.42
C GLU A 166 -8.37 -6.89 -12.06
N LEU A 167 -7.26 -6.77 -11.32
CA LEU A 167 -5.96 -6.40 -11.89
C LEU A 167 -5.53 -7.47 -12.90
N ASP A 168 -5.55 -8.73 -12.49
CA ASP A 168 -5.18 -9.88 -13.31
C ASP A 168 -6.07 -9.99 -14.55
N ALA A 169 -7.39 -9.83 -14.38
CA ALA A 169 -8.34 -9.90 -15.49
C ALA A 169 -8.20 -8.75 -16.51
N LYS A 170 -7.49 -7.68 -16.16
CA LYS A 170 -7.21 -6.52 -17.03
C LYS A 170 -5.76 -6.48 -17.50
N ASP A 171 -5.05 -7.61 -17.38
CA ASP A 171 -3.68 -7.83 -17.81
C ASP A 171 -2.69 -6.85 -17.16
N TRP A 172 -2.95 -6.42 -15.92
CA TRP A 172 -1.98 -5.64 -15.14
C TRP A 172 -0.89 -6.56 -14.58
N GLU A 173 0.37 -6.32 -14.95
CA GLU A 173 1.50 -7.09 -14.41
C GLU A 173 1.83 -6.68 -12.97
N SER A 174 1.38 -7.48 -11.99
CA SER A 174 1.61 -7.25 -10.55
C SER A 174 2.93 -7.83 -10.00
N ASP A 175 3.56 -8.75 -10.72
CA ASP A 175 4.67 -9.57 -10.21
C ASP A 175 6.07 -8.98 -10.52
N ALA A 176 6.19 -8.13 -11.54
CA ALA A 176 7.46 -7.58 -12.03
C ALA A 176 7.53 -6.06 -11.85
N VAL A 177 7.37 -5.57 -10.61
CA VAL A 177 7.16 -4.15 -10.37
C VAL A 177 8.32 -3.46 -9.64
N PHE A 178 8.72 -2.30 -10.17
CA PHE A 178 9.48 -1.29 -9.46
C PHE A 178 8.54 -0.29 -8.76
N TRP A 179 8.39 -0.43 -7.46
CA TRP A 179 7.46 0.39 -6.65
C TRP A 179 8.00 1.77 -6.27
N GLY A 180 9.24 2.10 -6.61
CA GLY A 180 9.87 3.37 -6.20
C GLY A 180 10.04 3.49 -4.67
N ASP A 181 10.06 2.38 -3.94
CA ASP A 181 10.23 2.40 -2.48
C ASP A 181 11.66 2.81 -2.08
N THR A 182 11.81 3.42 -0.90
CA THR A 182 13.12 3.95 -0.47
C THR A 182 14.10 2.88 0.02
N GLY A 183 13.75 1.60 -0.11
CA GLY A 183 14.56 0.44 0.28
C GLY A 183 14.53 0.11 1.78
N SER A 184 13.84 0.90 2.61
CA SER A 184 13.77 0.61 4.05
C SER A 184 12.80 -0.53 4.30
N ARG A 185 13.27 -1.50 5.07
CA ARG A 185 12.51 -2.66 5.55
C ARG A 185 12.76 -2.80 7.04
N VAL A 186 11.71 -3.08 7.80
CA VAL A 186 11.76 -3.14 9.27
C VAL A 186 11.16 -4.44 9.76
N GLU A 187 11.58 -4.86 10.94
CA GLU A 187 11.00 -6.00 11.64
C GLU A 187 10.35 -5.51 12.92
N TRP A 188 9.19 -6.08 13.26
CA TRP A 188 8.53 -5.87 14.53
C TRP A 188 7.98 -7.19 15.04
N ASP A 189 7.95 -7.32 16.36
CA ASP A 189 7.42 -8.51 17.01
C ASP A 189 5.91 -8.63 16.76
N ARG A 190 5.47 -9.81 16.30
CA ARG A 190 4.07 -10.14 16.06
C ARG A 190 3.42 -10.79 17.28
N GLY A 191 4.19 -11.09 18.31
CA GLY A 191 3.83 -12.04 19.34
C GLY A 191 4.03 -13.44 18.76
N THR A 192 4.83 -14.25 19.43
CA THR A 192 4.96 -15.66 19.10
C THR A 192 3.61 -16.34 19.30
N GLU A 193 3.04 -16.93 18.25
CA GLU A 193 2.40 -18.24 18.44
C GLU A 193 3.55 -19.22 18.65
N ASP A 194 4.09 -19.24 19.87
CA ASP A 194 4.86 -20.37 20.33
C ASP A 194 3.88 -21.54 20.34
N LEU A 195 4.05 -22.42 19.37
CA LEU A 195 3.50 -23.76 19.42
C LEU A 195 4.04 -24.40 20.71
N GLU A 196 3.24 -24.34 21.77
CA GLU A 196 3.22 -25.34 22.83
C GLU A 196 2.85 -26.68 22.19
N GLY A 197 3.85 -27.30 21.57
CA GLY A 197 3.83 -28.67 21.08
C GLY A 197 4.58 -29.57 22.06
N ASP A 198 3.83 -30.05 23.04
CA ASP A 198 4.01 -31.33 23.75
C ASP A 198 5.16 -31.44 24.78
N ALA A 199 4.83 -31.07 26.02
CA ALA A 199 5.40 -31.68 27.19
C ALA A 199 4.49 -32.83 27.67
N THR A 200 4.69 -34.06 27.17
CA THR A 200 4.29 -35.26 27.93
C THR A 200 5.11 -36.51 27.63
N ALA A 201 5.72 -37.04 28.70
CA ALA A 201 6.05 -38.44 28.97
C ALA A 201 7.39 -39.06 28.46
N ALA A 202 8.40 -39.05 29.34
CA ALA A 202 9.23 -40.23 29.58
C ALA A 202 9.57 -40.36 31.09
N LYS A 203 9.08 -41.45 31.68
CA LYS A 203 9.16 -41.83 33.11
C LYS A 203 10.58 -41.86 33.69
N PRO A 204 10.74 -41.68 35.02
CA PRO A 204 11.95 -42.06 35.73
C PRO A 204 12.00 -43.60 35.88
N LYS A 205 13.16 -44.21 35.61
CA LYS A 205 13.47 -45.57 36.08
C LYS A 205 13.99 -45.46 37.51
N SER A 206 13.20 -45.98 38.45
CA SER A 206 13.66 -46.39 39.77
C SER A 206 14.18 -47.82 39.71
N GLU A 207 15.31 -48.03 40.38
CA GLU A 207 15.98 -49.26 40.83
C GLU A 207 16.51 -50.26 39.78
#